data_AF-A0A8I0A6C7-F1
#
_entry.id   AF-A0A8I0A6C7-F1
#
_cell.length_a   1.000
_cell.length_b   1.000
_cell.length_c   1.000
_cell.angle_alpha   90.00
_cell.angle_beta   90.00
_cell.angle_gamma   90.00
#
_symmetry.space_group_name_H-M   'P 1'
#
loop_
_entity.id
_entity.type
_entity.pdbx_description
1 polymer ?
#
loop_
_entity_poly.entity_id
_entity_poly.type
_entity_poly.pdbx_seq_one_letter_code
_entity_poly.pdbx_strand_id
1 'polypeptide(L)'
;MFLAPVHYPKDVLFGAIFGLLTSFITYKLFGKINNRIALYFATFTIFLPAFFYAHSADFIKGMGTFLGFVLGIYVEKKYINFSVEGKLSNKILRIVIGLAILIILKVGLKAILPKKLVFDFIRYFMVVFFGIGLYPAIFKKFKL
;
A
#
# COMPACT_ATOMS: atom_id res chain seq x y z
N MET A 1 20.25 -24.04 -9.85
CA MET A 1 19.95 -23.03 -10.89
C MET A 1 18.56 -23.35 -11.43
N PHE A 2 17.53 -22.66 -10.92
CA PHE A 2 16.12 -23.00 -11.18
C PHE A 2 15.62 -22.31 -12.46
N LEU A 3 15.58 -23.04 -13.57
CA LEU A 3 14.70 -22.72 -14.70
C LEU A 3 13.48 -23.64 -14.59
N ALA A 4 12.54 -23.31 -13.69
CA ALA A 4 11.31 -24.06 -13.56
C ALA A 4 10.29 -23.57 -14.60
N PRO A 5 9.75 -24.42 -15.49
CA PRO A 5 8.74 -24.07 -16.48
C PRO A 5 7.35 -24.04 -15.83
N VAL A 6 7.13 -23.13 -14.88
CA VAL A 6 5.82 -22.92 -14.23
C VAL A 6 4.96 -21.90 -14.99
N HIS A 7 5.57 -21.12 -15.86
CA HIS A 7 4.89 -20.13 -16.70
C HIS A 7 5.25 -20.37 -18.17
N TYR A 8 4.25 -20.35 -19.05
CA TYR A 8 4.53 -20.49 -20.47
C TYR A 8 5.28 -19.23 -20.96
N PRO A 9 6.24 -19.34 -21.91
CA PRO A 9 6.95 -18.17 -22.44
C PRO A 9 6.00 -17.05 -22.93
N LYS A 10 4.83 -17.43 -23.45
CA LYS A 10 3.76 -16.49 -23.83
C LYS A 10 3.20 -15.69 -22.65
N ASP A 11 3.06 -16.30 -21.46
CA ASP A 11 2.54 -15.64 -20.27
C ASP A 11 3.57 -14.62 -19.75
N VAL A 12 4.86 -15.01 -19.79
CA VAL A 12 5.98 -14.12 -19.44
C VAL A 12 6.05 -12.93 -20.39
N LEU A 13 5.94 -13.18 -21.70
CA LEU A 13 5.94 -12.12 -22.72
C LEU A 13 4.75 -11.17 -22.55
N PHE A 14 3.54 -11.71 -22.31
CA PHE A 14 2.36 -10.90 -22.06
C PHE A 14 2.51 -10.05 -20.80
N GLY A 15 2.98 -10.64 -19.70
CA GLY A 15 3.26 -9.91 -18.45
C GLY A 15 4.27 -8.79 -18.64
N ALA A 16 5.34 -9.02 -19.42
CA ALA A 16 6.34 -8.02 -19.74
C ALA A 16 5.76 -6.85 -20.56
N ILE A 17 5.02 -7.16 -21.63
CA ILE A 17 4.36 -6.14 -22.47
C ILE A 17 3.34 -5.34 -21.63
N PHE A 18 2.50 -6.03 -20.85
CA PHE A 18 1.52 -5.39 -20.00
C PHE A 18 2.16 -4.50 -18.93
N GLY A 19 3.27 -4.95 -18.32
CA GLY A 19 4.06 -4.16 -17.38
C GLY A 19 4.65 -2.89 -18.02
N LEU A 20 5.23 -2.99 -19.21
CA LEU A 20 5.76 -1.83 -19.94
C LEU A 20 4.65 -0.84 -20.32
N LEU A 21 3.51 -1.34 -20.82
CA LEU A 21 2.36 -0.51 -21.18
C LEU A 21 1.79 0.22 -19.96
N THR A 22 1.53 -0.49 -18.86
CA THR A 22 1.02 0.11 -17.63
C THR A 22 1.99 1.11 -17.01
N SER A 23 3.30 0.83 -17.04
CA SER A 23 4.33 1.77 -16.62
C SER A 23 4.33 3.06 -17.47
N PHE A 24 4.26 2.94 -18.79
CA PHE A 24 4.21 4.08 -19.71
C PHE A 24 2.94 4.93 -19.52
N ILE A 25 1.78 4.29 -19.38
CA ILE A 25 0.51 4.97 -19.09
C ILE A 25 0.62 5.72 -17.76
N THR A 26 1.12 5.04 -16.72
CA THR A 26 1.29 5.64 -15.39
C THR A 26 2.25 6.83 -15.44
N TYR A 27 3.38 6.72 -16.14
CA TYR A 27 4.31 7.83 -16.33
C TYR A 27 3.62 9.05 -16.96
N LYS A 28 2.82 8.86 -18.04
CA LYS A 28 2.07 9.94 -18.67
C LYS A 28 1.03 10.56 -17.74
N LEU A 29 0.28 9.75 -17.00
CA LEU A 29 -0.70 10.23 -16.02
C LEU A 29 -0.01 11.04 -14.90
N PHE A 30 1.15 10.57 -14.42
CA PHE A 30 1.94 11.30 -13.46
C PHE A 30 2.56 12.58 -14.05
N GLY A 31 2.94 12.63 -15.32
CA GLY A 31 3.39 13.87 -15.95
C GLY A 31 2.27 14.92 -16.07
N LYS A 32 1.03 14.47 -16.33
CA LYS A 32 -0.10 15.35 -16.67
C LYS A 32 -0.95 15.80 -15.48
N ILE A 33 -1.13 14.96 -14.47
CA ILE A 33 -2.08 15.21 -13.37
C ILE A 33 -1.34 15.71 -12.12
N ASN A 34 -1.48 16.99 -11.81
CA ASN A 34 -0.82 17.59 -10.63
C ASN A 34 -1.37 17.06 -9.31
N ASN A 35 -2.69 16.83 -9.21
CA ASN A 35 -3.31 16.33 -7.98
C ASN A 35 -3.11 14.81 -7.85
N ARG A 36 -2.02 14.42 -7.18
CA ARG A 36 -1.65 13.02 -6.94
C ARG A 36 -2.69 12.24 -6.16
N ILE A 37 -3.33 12.88 -5.19
CA ILE A 37 -4.33 12.21 -4.35
C ILE A 37 -5.57 11.88 -5.17
N ALA A 38 -6.05 12.84 -5.98
CA ALA A 38 -7.15 12.59 -6.90
C ALA A 38 -6.82 11.46 -7.89
N LEU A 39 -5.58 11.41 -8.41
CA LEU A 39 -5.13 10.32 -9.27
C LEU A 39 -5.22 8.95 -8.55
N TYR A 40 -4.76 8.86 -7.30
CA TYR A 40 -4.82 7.60 -6.55
C TYR A 40 -6.26 7.15 -6.25
N PHE A 41 -7.14 8.08 -5.88
CA PHE A 41 -8.57 7.77 -5.70
C PHE A 41 -9.23 7.35 -7.01
N ALA A 42 -8.94 8.03 -8.13
CA ALA A 42 -9.44 7.63 -9.44
C ALA A 42 -9.00 6.22 -9.81
N THR A 43 -7.72 5.88 -9.60
CA THR A 43 -7.21 4.52 -9.79
C THR A 43 -7.95 3.52 -8.91
N PHE A 44 -8.18 3.82 -7.62
CA PHE A 44 -8.93 2.94 -6.73
C PHE A 44 -10.36 2.69 -7.24
N THR A 45 -11.05 3.75 -7.67
CA THR A 45 -12.40 3.67 -8.23
C THR A 45 -12.45 2.83 -9.50
N ILE A 46 -11.45 2.93 -10.39
CA ILE A 46 -11.37 2.11 -11.62
C ILE A 46 -11.29 0.62 -11.30
N PHE A 47 -10.69 0.23 -10.17
CA PHE A 47 -10.60 -1.17 -9.74
C PHE A 47 -11.83 -1.66 -8.95
N LEU A 48 -12.79 -0.80 -8.57
CA LEU A 48 -13.98 -1.23 -7.83
C LEU A 48 -14.83 -2.29 -8.56
N PRO A 49 -15.07 -2.19 -9.89
CA PRO A 49 -15.83 -3.22 -10.60
C PRO A 49 -15.18 -4.61 -10.53
N ALA A 50 -13.86 -4.69 -10.36
CA ALA A 50 -13.16 -5.96 -10.26
C ALA A 50 -13.48 -6.73 -8.97
N PHE A 51 -14.08 -6.10 -7.95
CA PHE A 51 -14.61 -6.83 -6.79
C PHE A 51 -15.69 -7.85 -7.17
N PHE A 52 -16.49 -7.57 -8.19
CA PHE A 52 -17.55 -8.49 -8.65
C PHE A 52 -17.02 -9.69 -9.43
N TYR A 53 -15.78 -9.63 -9.92
CA TYR A 53 -15.21 -10.68 -10.77
C TYR A 53 -14.07 -11.43 -10.08
N ALA A 54 -13.14 -10.69 -9.45
CA ALA A 54 -11.84 -11.24 -9.07
C ALA A 54 -11.90 -12.18 -7.86
N HIS A 55 -12.89 -12.08 -6.96
CA HIS A 55 -13.16 -12.90 -5.74
C HIS A 55 -11.94 -13.56 -5.04
N SER A 56 -10.76 -12.96 -5.17
CA SER A 56 -9.48 -13.54 -4.81
C SER A 56 -9.04 -12.90 -3.52
N ALA A 57 -8.58 -13.72 -2.58
CA ALA A 57 -8.06 -13.22 -1.32
C ALA A 57 -6.93 -12.20 -1.52
N ASP A 58 -6.11 -12.37 -2.55
CA ASP A 58 -4.99 -11.47 -2.82
C ASP A 58 -5.45 -10.15 -3.45
N PHE A 59 -6.47 -10.20 -4.31
CA PHE A 59 -7.10 -8.98 -4.82
C PHE A 59 -7.73 -8.16 -3.70
N ILE A 60 -8.47 -8.81 -2.80
CA ILE A 60 -9.14 -8.15 -1.67
C ILE A 60 -8.12 -7.52 -0.69
N LYS A 61 -7.05 -8.25 -0.35
CA LYS A 61 -5.95 -7.69 0.47
C LYS A 61 -5.28 -6.52 -0.25
N GLY A 62 -5.07 -6.63 -1.57
CA GLY A 62 -4.50 -5.58 -2.40
C GLY A 62 -5.35 -4.31 -2.41
N MET A 63 -6.67 -4.42 -2.57
CA MET A 63 -7.59 -3.28 -2.50
C MET A 63 -7.62 -2.64 -1.11
N GLY A 64 -7.59 -3.44 -0.04
CA GLY A 64 -7.50 -2.92 1.34
C GLY A 64 -6.20 -2.15 1.56
N THR A 65 -5.07 -2.74 1.14
CA THR A 65 -3.74 -2.12 1.16
C THR A 65 -3.74 -0.79 0.40
N PHE A 66 -4.31 -0.78 -0.81
CA PHE A 66 -4.31 0.40 -1.66
C PHE A 66 -5.17 1.52 -1.07
N LEU A 67 -6.38 1.23 -0.59
CA LEU A 67 -7.20 2.23 0.08
C LEU A 67 -6.51 2.80 1.34
N GLY A 68 -5.87 1.93 2.12
CA GLY A 68 -5.11 2.32 3.30
C GLY A 68 -3.95 3.24 2.95
N PHE A 69 -3.27 2.99 1.82
CA PHE A 69 -2.25 3.86 1.27
C PHE A 69 -2.79 5.21 0.84
N VAL A 70 -3.88 5.26 0.07
CA VAL A 70 -4.46 6.52 -0.43
C VAL A 70 -4.92 7.41 0.73
N LEU A 71 -5.68 6.84 1.66
CA LEU A 71 -6.14 7.58 2.85
C LEU A 71 -4.99 7.93 3.78
N GLY A 72 -4.01 7.04 3.95
CA GLY A 72 -2.83 7.28 4.77
C GLY A 72 -2.02 8.47 4.26
N ILE A 73 -1.71 8.51 2.95
CA ILE A 73 -1.02 9.66 2.34
C ILE A 73 -1.86 10.94 2.44
N TYR A 74 -3.17 10.85 2.23
CA TYR A 74 -4.04 12.02 2.37
C TYR A 74 -3.98 12.60 3.77
N VAL A 75 -4.09 11.75 4.80
CA VAL A 75 -4.02 12.17 6.20
C VAL A 75 -2.64 12.71 6.54
N GLU A 76 -1.58 12.02 6.14
CA GLU A 76 -0.20 12.44 6.38
C GLU A 76 0.04 13.83 5.79
N LYS A 77 -0.25 14.04 4.50
CA LYS A 77 -0.01 15.33 3.84
C LYS A 77 -0.89 16.46 4.39
N LYS A 78 -2.15 16.17 4.70
CA LYS A 78 -3.12 17.20 5.08
C LYS A 78 -2.99 17.64 6.53
N TYR A 79 -2.71 16.71 7.45
CA TYR A 79 -2.77 16.96 8.88
C TYR A 79 -1.43 16.83 9.59
N ILE A 80 -0.51 16.01 9.08
CA ILE A 80 0.71 15.66 9.81
C ILE A 80 1.91 16.42 9.26
N ASN A 81 2.09 16.43 7.94
CA ASN A 81 3.21 17.05 7.24
C ASN A 81 4.54 16.72 7.92
N PHE A 82 4.91 15.44 7.87
CA PHE A 82 6.08 14.91 8.57
C PHE A 82 7.37 15.22 7.80
N SER A 83 8.36 15.78 8.49
CA SER A 83 9.70 15.96 7.91
C SER A 83 10.59 14.75 8.20
N VAL A 84 11.30 14.28 7.17
CA VAL A 84 12.25 13.16 7.26
C VAL A 84 13.63 13.63 7.76
N GLU A 85 13.79 14.93 8.01
CA GLU A 85 15.00 15.49 8.61
C GLU A 85 15.25 14.95 10.02
N GLY A 86 16.53 14.86 10.39
CA GLY A 86 16.97 14.31 11.67
C GLY A 86 18.25 13.49 11.56
N LYS A 87 18.82 13.19 12.72
CA LYS A 87 20.03 12.36 12.86
C LYS A 87 19.81 10.95 12.32
N LEU A 88 20.87 10.31 11.83
CA LEU A 88 20.81 8.92 11.33
C LEU A 88 20.28 7.94 12.40
N SER A 89 20.67 8.15 13.67
CA SER A 89 20.16 7.38 14.81
C SER A 89 18.63 7.39 14.90
N ASN A 90 18.02 8.55 14.70
CA ASN A 90 16.57 8.69 14.77
C ASN A 90 15.90 8.03 13.57
N LYS A 91 16.50 8.09 12.38
CA LYS A 91 16.00 7.39 11.19
C LYS A 91 16.00 5.87 11.39
N ILE A 92 17.08 5.32 11.96
CA ILE A 92 17.16 3.89 12.29
C ILE A 92 16.10 3.52 13.33
N LEU A 93 15.95 4.32 14.40
CA LEU A 93 14.95 4.08 15.43
C LEU A 93 13.52 4.11 14.87
N ARG A 94 13.22 5.07 13.98
CA ARG A 94 11.95 5.14 13.22
C ARG A 94 11.73 3.91 12.34
N ILE A 95 12.76 3.25 11.82
CA ILE A 95 12.57 2.03 11.05
C ILE A 95 12.25 0.86 11.99
N VAL A 96 13.04 0.70 13.06
CA VAL A 96 12.90 -0.42 14.01
C VAL A 96 11.56 -0.38 14.73
N ILE A 97 11.18 0.77 15.30
CA ILE A 97 9.90 0.93 16.02
C ILE A 97 8.73 0.71 15.04
N GLY A 98 8.87 1.17 13.79
CA GLY A 98 7.80 1.09 12.80
C GLY A 98 7.54 -0.33 12.37
N LEU A 99 8.59 -1.07 12.08
CA LEU A 99 8.50 -2.48 11.79
C LEU A 99 7.90 -3.25 12.97
N ALA A 100 8.33 -2.98 14.20
CA ALA A 100 7.77 -3.62 15.39
C ALA A 100 6.26 -3.36 15.53
N ILE A 101 5.82 -2.11 15.45
CA ILE A 101 4.40 -1.74 15.55
C ILE A 101 3.58 -2.38 14.42
N LEU A 102 4.08 -2.36 13.18
CA LEU A 102 3.37 -2.95 12.04
C LEU A 102 3.24 -4.47 12.16
N ILE A 103 4.26 -5.16 12.68
CA ILE A 103 4.20 -6.60 12.94
C ILE A 103 3.17 -6.91 14.02
N ILE A 104 3.22 -6.19 15.14
CA ILE A 104 2.27 -6.34 16.25
C ILE A 104 0.84 -6.10 15.75
N LEU A 105 0.62 -5.01 15.01
CA LEU A 105 -0.68 -4.68 14.44
C LEU A 105 -1.18 -5.77 13.49
N LYS A 106 -0.32 -6.24 12.58
CA LYS A 106 -0.68 -7.27 11.60
C LYS A 106 -1.04 -8.60 12.26
N VAL A 107 -0.24 -9.06 13.22
CA VAL A 107 -0.45 -10.32 13.93
C VAL A 107 -1.64 -10.21 14.89
N GLY A 108 -1.73 -9.12 15.64
CA GLY A 108 -2.84 -8.84 16.56
C GLY A 108 -4.18 -8.80 15.85
N LEU A 109 -4.29 -8.06 14.74
CA LEU A 109 -5.51 -8.03 13.94
C LEU A 109 -5.81 -9.40 13.30
N LYS A 110 -4.81 -10.21 12.96
CA LYS A 110 -5.03 -11.57 12.46
C LYS A 110 -5.60 -12.50 13.53
N ALA A 111 -5.22 -12.32 14.80
CA ALA A 111 -5.72 -13.11 15.92
C ALA A 111 -7.17 -12.75 16.30
N ILE A 112 -7.53 -11.47 16.20
CA ILE A 112 -8.83 -10.95 16.63
C ILE A 112 -9.89 -11.05 15.51
N LEU A 113 -9.51 -10.77 14.26
CA LEU A 113 -10.47 -10.69 13.16
C LEU A 113 -10.83 -12.08 12.60
N PRO A 114 -12.10 -12.34 12.27
CA PRO A 114 -12.51 -13.60 11.64
C PRO A 114 -11.83 -13.85 10.28
N LYS A 115 -11.71 -15.13 9.90
CA LYS A 115 -11.16 -15.55 8.60
C LYS A 115 -12.20 -15.39 7.47
N LYS A 116 -12.51 -14.15 7.10
CA LYS A 116 -13.34 -13.83 5.90
C LYS A 116 -12.67 -12.76 5.05
N LEU A 117 -13.01 -12.73 3.76
CA LEU A 117 -12.43 -11.78 2.78
C LEU A 117 -12.58 -10.31 3.22
N VAL A 118 -13.75 -9.92 3.74
CA VAL A 118 -13.99 -8.56 4.24
C VAL A 118 -13.04 -8.19 5.39
N PHE A 119 -12.73 -9.14 6.27
CA PHE A 119 -11.80 -8.90 7.37
C PHE A 119 -10.34 -8.88 6.90
N ASP A 120 -10.00 -9.59 5.83
CA ASP A 120 -8.70 -9.46 5.19
C ASP A 120 -8.53 -8.07 4.56
N PHE A 121 -9.58 -7.52 3.92
CA PHE A 121 -9.59 -6.13 3.45
C PHE A 121 -9.31 -5.16 4.59
N ILE A 122 -10.11 -5.24 5.67
CA ILE A 122 -10.00 -4.36 6.84
C ILE A 122 -8.62 -4.47 7.48
N ARG A 123 -8.10 -5.69 7.66
CA ARG A 123 -6.79 -5.92 8.27
C ARG A 123 -5.69 -5.22 7.50
N TYR A 124 -5.63 -5.42 6.19
CA TYR A 124 -4.58 -4.84 5.35
C TYR A 124 -4.74 -3.32 5.19
N PHE A 125 -5.98 -2.84 5.12
CA PHE A 125 -6.30 -1.41 5.20
C PHE A 125 -5.72 -0.78 6.47
N MET A 126 -6.05 -1.33 7.64
CA MET A 126 -5.60 -0.80 8.93
C MET A 126 -4.08 -0.80 9.04
N VAL A 127 -3.42 -1.90 8.66
CA VAL A 127 -1.95 -2.00 8.72
C VAL A 127 -1.28 -0.89 7.91
N VAL A 128 -1.71 -0.68 6.66
CA VAL A 128 -1.10 0.32 5.78
C VAL A 128 -1.47 1.73 6.18
N PHE A 129 -2.74 1.96 6.51
CA PHE A 129 -3.20 3.27 6.98
C PHE A 129 -2.47 3.71 8.25
N PHE A 130 -2.25 2.78 9.18
CA PHE A 130 -1.49 3.09 10.40
C PHE A 130 -0.03 3.39 10.07
N GLY A 131 0.61 2.59 9.21
CA GLY A 131 2.02 2.77 8.85
C GLY A 131 2.33 4.05 8.07
N ILE A 132 1.40 4.52 7.25
CA ILE A 132 1.59 5.70 6.40
C ILE A 132 0.96 6.95 7.02
N GLY A 133 -0.27 6.82 7.50
CA GLY A 133 -1.03 7.93 8.06
C GLY A 133 -0.63 8.22 9.50
N LEU A 134 -0.86 7.29 10.42
CA LEU A 134 -0.76 7.58 11.86
C LEU A 134 0.67 7.52 12.41
N TYR A 135 1.49 6.63 11.87
CA TYR A 135 2.84 6.38 12.37
C TYR A 135 3.72 7.64 12.32
N PRO A 136 3.79 8.42 11.23
CA PRO A 136 4.56 9.67 11.22
C PRO A 136 4.11 10.71 12.26
N ALA A 137 2.81 10.76 12.60
CA ALA A 137 2.32 11.68 13.64
C ALA A 137 2.88 11.35 15.02
N ILE A 138 3.08 10.06 15.32
CA ILE A 138 3.68 9.61 16.57
C ILE A 138 5.11 10.18 16.67
N PHE A 139 5.95 10.02 15.64
CA PHE A 139 7.33 10.55 15.66
C PHE A 139 7.39 12.06 15.72
N LYS A 140 6.50 12.74 14.98
CA LYS A 140 6.42 14.20 15.02
C LYS A 140 6.17 14.69 16.45
N LYS A 141 5.26 14.02 17.17
CA LYS A 141 4.93 14.37 18.56
C LYS A 141 6.09 14.10 19.52
N PHE A 142 6.85 13.02 19.32
CA PHE A 142 7.98 12.66 20.16
C PHE A 142 9.32 13.32 19.78
N LYS A 143 9.34 14.18 18.75
CA LYS A 143 10.55 14.85 18.21
C LYS A 143 11.70 13.87 17.89
N LEU A 144 11.34 12.64 17.54
CA LEU A 144 12.26 11.58 17.11
C LEU A 144 12.42 11.65 15.61
#